data_AF-A0A2U3E141-F1
#
_entry.id   AF-A0A2U3E141-F1
#
_cell.length_a   1.000
_cell.length_b   1.000
_cell.length_c   1.000
_cell.angle_alpha   90.00
_cell.angle_beta   90.00
_cell.angle_gamma   90.00
#
_symmetry.space_group_name_H-M   'P 1'
#
loop_
_entity.id
_entity.type
_entity.pdbx_description
1 polymer ?
#
loop_
_entity_poly.entity_id
_entity_poly.type
_entity_poly.pdbx_seq_one_letter_code
_entity_poly.pdbx_strand_id
1 'polypeptide(L)'
;MESGTNNSDVPRITVDVESSTSPPEVSTTLPFQVVVTLRRQPDSRDEPCIVKWNASRDGFSEGRFALFHETDTSLQTVDIEVPSLTSSSPSKEEPIQVTSTNQVMFDLLELQPSGSHTFRCTLPDDYQRRLVPGEKYRLQWPGGDITYWGWGSMSDKDGTYLEYQDPKSPRGLSLPASEGFTFTATEEAEPWPGRAEAEAKFGFTEANTMEYLWRSELSNTRRAAAEVDDDHTQHSDPGAPVFSTTLEGPAEKSLGNKIKIVARITLEGNKPVTFHTHRINSAFRLFRRGHDEPHGGEGGSGDAWVPCDRDETLGYFIVDDPDVRVHVARHEDFVSLRPGESWTYEYVAHEPGGADFPADTVPGDRFRVRFAGVELDWWNWGDAEAHEQTEVSLPCFISGDVVDPRDNDGRPKARVEGSKGIEFEVEA
;
A
#
# COMPACT_ATOMS: atom_id res chain seq x y z
N MET A 1 -7.99 51.74 -8.30
CA MET A 1 -8.29 50.54 -7.50
C MET A 1 -6.96 50.05 -6.99
N GLU A 2 -6.71 50.25 -5.71
CA GLU A 2 -5.42 49.97 -5.06
C GLU A 2 -5.20 48.45 -5.01
N SER A 3 -4.16 47.99 -5.70
CA SER A 3 -3.59 46.65 -5.54
C SER A 3 -2.77 46.64 -4.26
N GLY A 4 -3.40 46.31 -3.13
CA GLY A 4 -2.70 46.04 -1.88
C GLY A 4 -1.96 44.71 -1.99
N THR A 5 -0.68 44.73 -2.35
CA THR A 5 0.21 43.59 -2.10
C THR A 5 0.39 43.45 -0.60
N ASN A 6 -0.33 42.50 -0.02
CA ASN A 6 -0.25 42.15 1.39
C ASN A 6 1.12 41.53 1.65
N ASN A 7 2.11 42.37 1.99
CA ASN A 7 3.50 41.97 2.20
C ASN A 7 3.63 41.40 3.63
N SER A 8 2.98 40.25 3.87
CA SER A 8 3.05 39.53 5.13
C SER A 8 4.35 38.72 5.18
N ASP A 9 5.17 38.91 6.22
CA ASP A 9 6.41 38.15 6.47
C ASP A 9 6.12 36.75 7.05
N VAL A 10 5.07 36.10 6.54
CA VAL A 10 4.52 34.83 7.01
C VAL A 10 4.33 33.91 5.79
N PRO A 11 4.69 32.62 5.89
CA PRO A 11 4.46 31.66 4.81
C PRO A 11 3.00 31.64 4.38
N ARG A 12 2.77 31.44 3.08
CA ARG A 12 1.41 31.20 2.58
C ARG A 12 1.26 29.72 2.31
N ILE A 13 0.41 29.04 3.07
CA ILE A 13 0.22 27.59 2.97
C ILE A 13 -1.25 27.30 2.78
N THR A 14 -1.58 26.38 1.87
CA THR A 14 -2.93 25.84 1.64
C THR A 14 -3.00 24.38 2.04
N VAL A 15 -4.21 23.91 2.35
CA VAL A 15 -4.51 22.49 2.57
C VAL A 15 -5.45 22.04 1.48
N ASP A 16 -5.08 20.97 0.79
CA ASP A 16 -5.94 20.24 -0.15
C ASP A 16 -6.34 18.92 0.49
N VAL A 17 -7.61 18.53 0.37
CA VAL A 17 -8.16 17.30 0.95
C VAL A 17 -8.84 16.53 -0.17
N GLU A 18 -8.37 15.31 -0.42
CA GLU A 18 -8.77 14.50 -1.56
C GLU A 18 -9.06 13.05 -1.13
N SER A 19 -9.88 12.38 -1.94
CA SER A 19 -10.15 10.95 -1.81
C SER A 19 -8.96 10.15 -2.35
N SER A 20 -8.62 9.02 -1.71
CA SER A 20 -7.67 8.06 -2.29
C SER A 20 -8.23 7.27 -3.48
N THR A 21 -9.54 7.32 -3.71
CA THR A 21 -10.25 6.60 -4.78
C THR A 21 -11.01 7.54 -5.70
N SER A 22 -11.21 7.10 -6.95
CA SER A 22 -12.00 7.81 -7.96
C SER A 22 -12.90 6.79 -8.71
N PRO A 23 -14.25 6.93 -8.65
CA PRO A 23 -15.00 7.94 -7.90
C PRO A 23 -14.84 7.80 -6.38
N PRO A 24 -15.05 8.87 -5.59
CA PRO A 24 -14.99 8.80 -4.13
C PRO A 24 -16.15 8.01 -3.54
N GLU A 25 -15.85 6.81 -3.05
CA GLU A 25 -16.77 5.95 -2.31
C GLU A 25 -16.10 5.54 -1.00
N VAL A 26 -16.85 5.65 0.10
CA VAL A 26 -16.36 5.34 1.45
C VAL A 26 -17.23 4.24 2.04
N SER A 27 -16.64 3.06 2.17
CA SER A 27 -17.28 1.94 2.86
C SER A 27 -17.53 2.30 4.33
N THR A 28 -18.65 1.89 4.90
CA THR A 28 -18.91 2.04 6.34
C THR A 28 -18.19 0.99 7.18
N THR A 29 -17.63 -0.06 6.57
CA THR A 29 -16.99 -1.18 7.30
C THR A 29 -15.54 -1.46 6.89
N LEU A 30 -15.01 -0.81 5.85
CA LEU A 30 -13.61 -0.94 5.44
C LEU A 30 -12.79 0.32 5.73
N PRO A 31 -11.47 0.22 5.99
CA PRO A 31 -10.63 1.39 6.15
C PRO A 31 -10.63 2.24 4.89
N PHE A 32 -10.75 3.56 5.05
CA PHE A 32 -10.71 4.51 3.94
C PHE A 32 -9.56 5.49 4.11
N GLN A 33 -8.81 5.74 3.04
CA GLN A 33 -7.66 6.66 3.07
C GLN A 33 -8.06 8.04 2.54
N VAL A 34 -7.77 9.07 3.33
CA VAL A 34 -7.89 10.47 2.97
C VAL A 34 -6.50 11.00 2.65
N VAL A 35 -6.36 11.66 1.51
CA VAL A 35 -5.11 12.29 1.09
C VAL A 35 -5.18 13.77 1.47
N VAL A 36 -4.26 14.22 2.32
CA VAL A 36 -4.19 15.62 2.76
C VAL A 36 -2.87 16.22 2.33
N THR A 37 -2.89 17.30 1.55
CA THR A 37 -1.67 17.94 1.05
C THR A 37 -1.53 19.36 1.60
N LEU A 38 -0.44 19.63 2.30
CA LEU A 38 0.00 20.99 2.60
C LEU A 38 0.84 21.51 1.46
N ARG A 39 0.47 22.65 0.89
CA ARG A 39 1.20 23.26 -0.22
C ARG A 39 1.60 24.68 0.13
N ARG A 40 2.90 24.97 0.00
CA ARG A 40 3.39 26.34 0.09
C ARG A 40 3.09 27.08 -1.22
N GLN A 41 2.36 28.17 -1.08
CA GLN A 41 2.02 29.09 -2.16
C GLN A 41 3.14 30.14 -2.34
N PRO A 42 3.17 30.84 -3.49
CA PRO A 42 4.07 31.97 -3.66
C PRO A 42 3.87 33.04 -2.57
N ASP A 43 4.94 33.34 -1.85
CA ASP A 43 5.03 34.32 -0.77
C ASP A 43 6.27 35.21 -0.94
N SER A 44 6.58 36.04 0.05
CA SER A 44 7.62 37.08 -0.06
C SER A 44 9.05 36.56 0.09
N ARG A 45 9.26 35.25 0.33
CA ARG A 45 10.59 34.68 0.59
C ARG A 45 10.89 33.47 -0.28
N ASP A 46 12.15 33.32 -0.68
CA ASP A 46 12.63 32.17 -1.44
C ASP A 46 13.34 31.11 -0.55
N GLU A 47 13.47 31.37 0.75
CA GLU A 47 13.99 30.36 1.70
C GLU A 47 12.89 29.37 2.10
N PRO A 48 13.21 28.11 2.48
CA PRO A 48 12.24 27.15 3.00
C PRO A 48 11.55 27.64 4.27
N CYS A 49 10.47 26.98 4.67
CA CYS A 49 9.89 27.15 6.01
C CYS A 49 9.68 25.81 6.69
N ILE A 50 9.71 25.83 8.03
CA ILE A 50 9.38 24.69 8.88
C ILE A 50 8.05 24.98 9.56
N VAL A 51 7.14 24.01 9.56
CA VAL A 51 5.87 24.05 10.29
C VAL A 51 5.70 22.81 11.16
N LYS A 52 5.03 22.94 12.30
CA LYS A 52 4.59 21.80 13.11
C LYS A 52 3.12 21.51 12.82
N TRP A 53 2.84 20.46 12.07
CA TRP A 53 1.47 20.10 11.71
C TRP A 53 1.37 18.66 11.20
N ASN A 54 0.36 17.93 11.63
CA ASN A 54 0.05 16.58 11.19
C ASN A 54 -1.45 16.41 10.96
N ALA A 55 -1.83 15.91 9.78
CA ALA A 55 -3.24 15.75 9.41
C ALA A 55 -4.01 14.81 10.36
N SER A 56 -3.38 13.74 10.84
CA SER A 56 -4.00 12.81 11.79
C SER A 56 -4.17 13.42 13.17
N ARG A 57 -3.16 14.15 13.67
CA ARG A 57 -3.15 14.72 15.03
C ARG A 57 -3.84 16.08 15.10
N ASP A 58 -3.31 17.08 14.42
CA ASP A 58 -3.81 18.46 14.45
C ASP A 58 -5.07 18.65 13.58
N GLY A 59 -5.37 17.70 12.70
CA GLY A 59 -6.59 17.67 11.90
C GLY A 59 -7.66 16.78 12.52
N PHE A 60 -7.58 15.47 12.28
CA PHE A 60 -8.62 14.51 12.64
C PHE A 60 -8.79 14.31 14.16
N SER A 61 -7.69 14.11 14.90
CA SER A 61 -7.75 13.81 16.35
C SER A 61 -8.23 14.99 17.19
N GLU A 62 -8.11 16.21 16.66
CA GLU A 62 -8.67 17.42 17.28
C GLU A 62 -10.06 17.79 16.72
N GLY A 63 -10.63 16.97 15.83
CA GLY A 63 -11.93 17.21 15.20
C GLY A 63 -11.99 18.44 14.31
N ARG A 64 -10.84 18.89 13.78
CA ARG A 64 -10.77 20.11 12.96
C ARG A 64 -11.20 19.89 11.52
N PHE A 65 -11.15 18.65 11.00
CA PHE A 65 -11.80 18.35 9.72
C PHE A 65 -13.31 18.31 9.91
N ALA A 66 -14.04 19.05 9.07
CA ALA A 66 -15.48 19.14 9.13
C ALA A 66 -16.12 18.15 8.14
N LEU A 67 -17.08 17.37 8.65
CA LEU A 67 -17.89 16.47 7.86
C LEU A 67 -19.29 17.07 7.70
N PHE A 68 -19.79 17.10 6.46
CA PHE A 68 -21.13 17.58 6.15
C PHE A 68 -21.93 16.47 5.49
N HIS A 69 -23.16 16.26 5.93
CA HIS A 69 -24.15 15.47 5.21
C HIS A 69 -24.75 16.33 4.09
N GLU A 70 -24.60 15.87 2.85
CA GLU A 70 -25.04 16.57 1.65
C GLU A 70 -26.42 16.06 1.23
N THR A 71 -27.42 16.91 1.43
CA THR A 71 -28.80 16.68 0.96
C THR A 71 -29.04 17.46 -0.32
N ASP A 72 -30.11 17.15 -1.05
CA ASP A 72 -30.50 17.86 -2.28
C ASP A 72 -30.65 19.39 -2.11
N THR A 73 -30.80 19.87 -0.86
CA THR A 73 -31.13 21.27 -0.55
C THR A 73 -30.17 21.95 0.42
N SER A 74 -29.25 21.22 1.06
CA SER A 74 -28.39 21.79 2.10
C SER A 74 -27.19 20.90 2.47
N LEU A 75 -26.13 21.53 3.00
CA LEU A 75 -25.04 20.87 3.72
C LEU A 75 -25.31 20.98 5.22
N GLN A 76 -25.48 19.84 5.90
CA GLN A 76 -25.72 19.77 7.33
C GLN A 76 -24.45 19.32 8.04
N THR A 77 -23.98 20.07 9.03
CA THR A 77 -22.80 19.67 9.81
C THR A 77 -23.08 18.37 10.56
N VAL A 78 -22.13 17.44 10.51
CA VAL A 78 -22.13 16.21 11.30
C VAL A 78 -21.30 16.42 12.55
N ASP A 79 -21.89 16.18 13.72
CA ASP A 79 -21.20 16.30 14.99
C ASP A 79 -20.24 15.11 15.18
N ILE A 80 -18.94 15.41 15.19
CA ILE A 80 -17.87 14.46 15.47
C ILE A 80 -17.55 14.54 16.96
N GLU A 81 -17.67 13.41 17.66
CA GLU A 81 -17.24 13.31 19.04
C GLU A 81 -15.72 13.23 19.04
N VAL A 82 -15.05 14.29 19.47
CA VAL A 82 -13.60 14.25 19.64
C VAL A 82 -13.35 13.61 21.00
N PRO A 83 -12.65 12.46 21.08
CA PRO A 83 -12.24 11.91 22.36
C PRO A 83 -11.48 13.02 23.08
N SER A 84 -11.91 13.37 24.30
CA SER A 84 -11.14 14.24 25.17
C SER A 84 -9.88 13.48 25.57
N LEU A 85 -8.91 13.36 24.66
CA LEU A 85 -7.54 13.13 25.02
C LEU A 85 -7.27 14.19 26.05
N THR A 86 -7.02 13.78 27.30
CA THR A 86 -6.54 14.66 28.34
C THR A 86 -5.39 15.39 27.70
N SER A 87 -5.63 16.64 27.33
CA SER A 87 -4.60 17.50 26.83
C SER A 87 -3.69 17.68 28.03
N SER A 88 -2.70 16.82 28.17
CA SER A 88 -1.37 17.33 28.43
C SER A 88 -0.98 18.13 27.20
N SER A 89 -1.74 19.19 26.88
CA SER A 89 -1.16 20.40 26.37
C SER A 89 -0.01 20.64 27.34
N PRO A 90 1.25 20.62 26.90
CA PRO A 90 2.31 21.09 27.76
C PRO A 90 1.80 22.43 28.30
N SER A 91 1.72 22.54 29.63
CA SER A 91 1.07 23.65 30.31
C SER A 91 1.81 24.98 30.12
N LYS A 92 2.69 25.06 29.11
CA LYS A 92 3.45 26.21 28.67
C LYS A 92 3.73 26.05 27.17
N GLU A 93 3.65 27.17 26.47
CA GLU A 93 4.11 27.46 25.12
C GLU A 93 5.63 27.21 24.99
N GLU A 94 6.09 25.99 25.26
CA GLU A 94 7.51 25.65 25.28
C GLU A 94 8.04 25.61 23.84
N PRO A 95 9.24 26.18 23.60
CA PRO A 95 9.86 26.12 22.28
C PRO A 95 10.17 24.67 21.87
N ILE A 96 9.96 24.35 20.60
CA ILE A 96 10.24 23.02 20.05
C ILE A 96 11.64 23.02 19.45
N GLN A 97 12.54 22.15 19.94
CA GLN A 97 13.86 22.04 19.34
C GLN A 97 13.76 21.45 17.93
N VAL A 98 14.42 22.07 16.96
CA VAL A 98 14.52 21.56 15.59
C VAL A 98 15.71 20.60 15.53
N THR A 99 15.46 19.35 15.17
CA THR A 99 16.51 18.37 14.85
C THR A 99 16.08 17.51 13.67
N SER A 100 17.04 16.94 12.94
CA SER A 100 16.76 16.02 11.83
C SER A 100 15.99 14.76 12.26
N THR A 101 16.12 14.34 13.52
CA THR A 101 15.36 13.22 14.11
C THR A 101 13.94 13.60 14.56
N ASN A 102 13.62 14.90 14.68
CA ASN A 102 12.34 15.38 15.19
C ASN A 102 11.23 15.48 14.13
N GLN A 103 11.53 15.20 12.86
CA GLN A 103 10.52 15.14 11.78
C GLN A 103 9.39 14.16 12.13
N VAL A 104 9.73 12.99 12.68
CA VAL A 104 8.75 11.95 13.07
C VAL A 104 8.21 12.13 14.48
N MET A 105 9.03 12.63 15.43
CA MET A 105 8.63 12.71 16.84
C MET A 105 7.75 13.92 17.16
N PHE A 106 7.94 15.04 16.46
CA PHE A 106 7.24 16.31 16.73
C PHE A 106 6.44 16.84 15.54
N ASP A 107 6.23 16.04 14.49
CA ASP A 107 5.43 16.43 13.33
C ASP A 107 5.95 17.70 12.62
N LEU A 108 7.27 17.86 12.57
CA LEU A 108 7.89 19.01 11.88
C LEU A 108 7.98 18.70 10.38
N LEU A 109 7.55 19.64 9.55
CA LEU A 109 7.59 19.56 8.09
C LEU A 109 8.43 20.71 7.53
N GLU A 110 9.30 20.41 6.59
CA GLU A 110 10.00 21.43 5.79
C GLU A 110 9.29 21.61 4.45
N LEU A 111 8.95 22.85 4.11
CA LEU A 111 8.33 23.22 2.84
C LEU A 111 9.25 24.15 2.06
N GLN A 112 9.80 23.60 0.98
CA GLN A 112 10.53 24.36 -0.05
C GLN A 112 9.61 25.39 -0.72
N PRO A 113 10.13 26.44 -1.38
CA PRO A 113 9.32 27.34 -2.20
C PRO A 113 8.53 26.55 -3.26
N SER A 114 7.21 26.75 -3.30
CA SER A 114 6.29 25.95 -4.13
C SER A 114 6.25 24.44 -3.81
N GLY A 115 6.89 24.02 -2.72
CA GLY A 115 6.90 22.64 -2.25
C GLY A 115 5.58 22.25 -1.57
N SER A 116 5.39 20.95 -1.42
CA SER A 116 4.24 20.38 -0.74
C SER A 116 4.64 19.16 0.08
N HIS A 117 3.81 18.83 1.05
CA HIS A 117 3.90 17.60 1.82
C HIS A 117 2.53 16.93 1.86
N THR A 118 2.48 15.62 1.64
CA THR A 118 1.23 14.86 1.52
C THR A 118 1.16 13.79 2.58
N PHE A 119 0.02 13.74 3.28
CA PHE A 119 -0.33 12.74 4.27
C PHE A 119 -1.35 11.78 3.69
N ARG A 120 -1.22 10.49 4.02
CA ARG A 120 -2.28 9.49 3.85
C ARG A 120 -2.80 9.13 5.24
N CYS A 121 -4.04 9.50 5.50
CA CYS A 121 -4.68 9.31 6.80
C CYS A 121 -5.85 8.35 6.67
N THR A 122 -5.92 7.33 7.52
CA THR A 122 -7.15 6.55 7.65
C THR A 122 -8.25 7.43 8.24
N LEU A 123 -9.43 7.43 7.63
CA LEU A 123 -10.61 8.11 8.16
C LEU A 123 -10.93 7.54 9.56
N PRO A 124 -10.97 8.37 10.62
CA PRO A 124 -11.20 7.87 11.97
C PRO A 124 -12.61 7.30 12.16
N ASP A 125 -12.77 6.44 13.15
CA ASP A 125 -14.04 5.79 13.45
C ASP A 125 -15.14 6.77 13.83
N ASP A 126 -14.83 7.84 14.56
CA ASP A 126 -15.78 8.90 14.91
C ASP A 126 -16.42 9.58 13.69
N TYR A 127 -15.71 9.62 12.56
CA TYR A 127 -16.24 10.09 11.29
C TYR A 127 -17.01 8.98 10.58
N GLN A 128 -16.40 7.80 10.46
CA GLN A 128 -16.94 6.71 9.67
C GLN A 128 -18.23 6.12 10.24
N ARG A 129 -18.38 6.07 11.58
CA ARG A 129 -19.60 5.61 12.26
C ARG A 129 -20.81 6.52 12.06
N ARG A 130 -20.61 7.77 11.61
CA ARG A 130 -21.69 8.72 11.32
C ARG A 130 -22.25 8.56 9.92
N LEU A 131 -21.57 7.79 9.08
CA LEU A 131 -21.97 7.58 7.69
C LEU A 131 -23.16 6.62 7.64
N VAL A 132 -24.10 6.94 6.75
CA VAL A 132 -25.26 6.11 6.43
C VAL A 132 -25.12 5.64 4.99
N PRO A 133 -25.14 4.32 4.70
CA PRO A 133 -24.99 3.81 3.35
C PRO A 133 -26.01 4.42 2.37
N GLY A 134 -25.54 4.79 1.18
CA GLY A 134 -26.31 5.45 0.12
C GLY A 134 -26.39 6.97 0.23
N GLU A 135 -26.04 7.56 1.37
CA GLU A 135 -26.05 9.01 1.57
C GLU A 135 -24.73 9.67 1.10
N LYS A 136 -24.80 10.96 0.79
CA LYS A 136 -23.65 11.75 0.33
C LYS A 136 -23.09 12.63 1.43
N TYR A 137 -21.77 12.75 1.47
CA TYR A 137 -21.06 13.55 2.45
C TYR A 137 -19.95 14.36 1.82
N ARG A 138 -19.57 15.47 2.47
CA ARG A 138 -18.39 16.26 2.13
C ARG A 138 -17.44 16.33 3.32
N LEU A 139 -16.18 15.96 3.09
CA LEU A 139 -15.10 16.15 4.05
C LEU A 139 -14.25 17.33 3.61
N GLN A 140 -14.05 18.31 4.50
CA GLN A 140 -13.26 19.49 4.20
C GLN A 140 -12.46 20.00 5.41
N TRP A 141 -11.34 20.66 5.14
CA TRP A 141 -10.66 21.51 6.10
C TRP A 141 -11.36 22.87 6.16
N PRO A 142 -11.97 23.27 7.29
CA PRO A 142 -12.69 24.54 7.42
C PRO A 142 -11.77 25.77 7.56
N GLY A 143 -10.46 25.56 7.67
CA GLY A 143 -9.49 26.58 8.05
C GLY A 143 -9.02 26.42 9.50
N GLY A 144 -7.80 26.87 9.79
CA GLY A 144 -7.25 26.78 11.14
C GLY A 144 -5.82 27.29 11.23
N ASP A 145 -5.31 27.46 12.44
CA ASP A 145 -4.01 28.09 12.68
C ASP A 145 -2.89 27.09 12.93
N ILE A 146 -1.68 27.45 12.51
CA ILE A 146 -0.42 26.78 12.86
C ILE A 146 0.32 27.68 13.86
N THR A 147 0.54 27.16 15.07
CA THR A 147 1.15 27.92 16.17
C THR A 147 2.66 27.74 16.30
N TYR A 148 3.28 26.85 15.52
CA TYR A 148 4.74 26.68 15.53
C TYR A 148 5.25 26.63 14.09
N TRP A 149 5.98 27.68 13.71
CA TRP A 149 6.59 27.77 12.38
C TRP A 149 7.80 28.70 12.39
N GLY A 150 8.66 28.57 11.38
CA GLY A 150 9.77 29.48 11.15
C GLY A 150 10.36 29.38 9.74
N TRP A 151 11.01 30.46 9.29
CA TRP A 151 11.79 30.45 8.04
C TRP A 151 13.10 29.67 8.18
N GLY A 152 13.64 29.14 7.08
CA GLY A 152 14.85 28.33 7.00
C GLY A 152 14.58 26.84 6.81
N SER A 153 15.62 26.08 6.46
CA SER A 153 15.56 24.61 6.39
C SER A 153 15.78 23.97 7.78
N MET A 154 15.36 22.72 7.95
CA MET A 154 15.66 21.91 9.13
C MET A 154 17.16 21.78 9.36
N SER A 155 17.94 21.66 8.29
CA SER A 155 19.40 21.55 8.37
C SER A 155 20.03 22.84 8.89
N ASP A 156 19.56 24.01 8.43
CA ASP A 156 20.06 25.31 8.91
C ASP A 156 19.67 25.59 10.36
N LYS A 157 18.54 25.01 10.77
CA LYS A 157 17.91 25.22 12.08
C LYS A 157 18.25 24.12 13.09
N ASP A 158 19.08 23.14 12.73
CA ASP A 158 19.43 22.02 13.63
C ASP A 158 20.00 22.53 14.96
N GLY A 159 19.44 22.03 16.06
CA GLY A 159 19.77 22.45 17.42
C GLY A 159 19.16 23.78 17.87
N THR A 160 18.43 24.51 16.99
CA THR A 160 17.68 25.72 17.34
C THR A 160 16.25 25.40 17.79
N TYR A 161 15.41 26.42 18.04
CA TYR A 161 14.06 26.24 18.54
C TYR A 161 13.01 26.98 17.70
N LEU A 162 11.86 26.34 17.49
CA LEU A 162 10.62 26.97 17.02
C LEU A 162 9.83 27.49 18.22
N GLU A 163 9.62 28.80 18.23
CA GLU A 163 8.83 29.48 19.24
C GLU A 163 7.34 29.41 18.91
N TYR A 164 6.51 29.35 19.95
CA TYR A 164 5.07 29.51 19.81
C TYR A 164 4.74 30.87 19.18
N GLN A 165 3.87 30.86 18.18
CA GLN A 165 3.33 32.03 17.50
C GLN A 165 1.84 32.14 17.84
N ASP A 166 1.47 33.18 18.59
CA ASP A 166 0.06 33.51 18.81
C ASP A 166 -0.59 33.77 17.43
N PRO A 167 -1.66 33.04 17.06
CA PRO A 167 -2.37 33.24 15.80
C PRO A 167 -2.89 34.67 15.60
N LYS A 168 -3.10 35.43 16.69
CA LYS A 168 -3.55 36.83 16.64
C LYS A 168 -2.41 37.81 16.46
N SER A 169 -1.16 37.36 16.52
CA SER A 169 0.01 38.20 16.29
C SER A 169 0.22 38.49 14.79
N PRO A 170 1.01 39.52 14.43
CA PRO A 170 1.39 39.75 13.03
C PRO A 170 2.16 38.59 12.38
N ARG A 171 2.63 37.61 13.17
CA ARG A 171 3.29 36.39 12.71
C ARG A 171 2.39 35.15 12.81
N GLY A 172 1.10 35.34 13.08
CA GLY A 172 0.11 34.27 13.05
C GLY A 172 0.01 33.65 11.66
N LEU A 173 0.11 32.32 11.59
CA LEU A 173 0.00 31.55 10.36
C LEU A 173 -1.35 30.84 10.35
N SER A 174 -2.22 31.22 9.42
CA SER A 174 -3.53 30.60 9.22
C SER A 174 -3.58 29.85 7.90
N LEU A 175 -4.05 28.62 7.95
CA LEU A 175 -4.40 27.79 6.81
C LEU A 175 -5.82 28.15 6.37
N PRO A 176 -6.04 28.54 5.10
CA PRO A 176 -7.37 28.82 4.57
C PRO A 176 -8.20 27.53 4.48
N ALA A 177 -9.52 27.67 4.38
CA ALA A 177 -10.41 26.56 4.12
C ALA A 177 -10.09 25.87 2.77
N SER A 178 -10.27 24.55 2.72
CA SER A 178 -10.21 23.75 1.51
C SER A 178 -11.61 23.52 0.94
N GLU A 179 -11.73 23.32 -0.37
CA GLU A 179 -12.98 22.84 -0.98
C GLU A 179 -13.33 21.40 -0.54
N GLY A 180 -12.31 20.61 -0.19
CA GLY A 180 -12.47 19.22 0.21
C GLY A 180 -12.94 18.33 -0.93
N PHE A 181 -13.58 17.21 -0.59
CA PHE A 181 -14.19 16.33 -1.57
C PHE A 181 -15.54 15.77 -1.08
N THR A 182 -16.42 15.49 -2.03
CA THR A 182 -17.70 14.81 -1.79
C THR A 182 -17.55 13.32 -2.11
N PHE A 183 -18.15 12.47 -1.29
CA PHE A 183 -18.19 11.02 -1.46
C PHE A 183 -19.57 10.46 -1.13
N THR A 184 -19.83 9.24 -1.62
CA THR A 184 -21.02 8.47 -1.23
C THR A 184 -20.61 7.39 -0.24
N ALA A 185 -21.34 7.27 0.87
CA ALA A 185 -21.14 6.18 1.81
C ALA A 185 -21.69 4.88 1.24
N THR A 186 -20.95 3.80 1.33
CA THR A 186 -21.34 2.49 0.78
C THR A 186 -21.25 1.41 1.85
N GLU A 187 -21.95 0.30 1.61
CA GLU A 187 -21.81 -0.91 2.41
C GLU A 187 -21.40 -2.05 1.48
N GLU A 188 -20.63 -2.97 2.02
CA GLU A 188 -20.19 -4.14 1.29
C GLU A 188 -21.36 -5.09 1.02
N ALA A 189 -21.46 -5.60 -0.20
CA ALA A 189 -22.59 -6.44 -0.61
C ALA A 189 -22.71 -7.75 0.20
N GLU A 190 -21.58 -8.31 0.64
CA GLU A 190 -21.51 -9.52 1.44
C GLU A 190 -20.95 -9.16 2.82
N PRO A 191 -21.74 -9.16 3.91
CA PRO A 191 -21.26 -8.79 5.23
C PRO A 191 -20.27 -9.82 5.79
N TRP A 192 -19.22 -9.36 6.47
CA TRP A 192 -18.25 -10.26 7.11
C TRP A 192 -18.84 -10.90 8.38
N PRO A 193 -18.90 -12.25 8.47
CA PRO A 193 -19.50 -12.92 9.64
C PRO A 193 -18.84 -12.60 10.97
N GLY A 194 -17.53 -12.29 10.98
CA GLY A 194 -16.76 -11.98 12.18
C GLY A 194 -16.97 -10.56 12.73
N ARG A 195 -17.75 -9.71 12.03
CA ARG A 195 -17.84 -8.27 12.31
C ARG A 195 -18.21 -7.96 13.76
N ALA A 196 -19.31 -8.53 14.25
CA ALA A 196 -19.85 -8.21 15.57
C ALA A 196 -18.90 -8.63 16.71
N GLU A 197 -18.23 -9.77 16.57
CA GLU A 197 -17.25 -10.25 17.56
C GLU A 197 -15.98 -9.38 17.54
N ALA A 198 -15.48 -9.05 16.35
CA ALA A 198 -14.29 -8.22 16.18
C ALA A 198 -14.48 -6.82 16.78
N GLU A 199 -15.60 -6.16 16.48
CA GLU A 199 -15.91 -4.85 17.06
C GLU A 199 -15.99 -4.89 18.58
N ALA A 200 -16.65 -5.91 19.15
CA ALA A 200 -16.82 -6.04 20.59
C ALA A 200 -15.47 -6.27 21.31
N LYS A 201 -14.53 -6.96 20.65
CA LYS A 201 -13.24 -7.34 21.25
C LYS A 201 -12.12 -6.34 21.01
N PHE A 202 -12.06 -5.74 19.83
CA PHE A 202 -10.92 -4.94 19.36
C PHE A 202 -11.28 -3.50 18.99
N GLY A 203 -12.58 -3.17 18.93
CA GLY A 203 -13.05 -1.86 18.49
C GLY A 203 -13.26 -1.76 16.98
N PHE A 204 -13.82 -0.65 16.53
CA PHE A 204 -14.29 -0.48 15.16
C PHE A 204 -13.18 -0.33 14.13
N THR A 205 -12.14 0.46 14.43
CA THR A 205 -11.00 0.63 13.52
C THR A 205 -10.32 -0.71 13.25
N GLU A 206 -10.08 -1.49 14.30
CA GLU A 206 -9.44 -2.80 14.15
C GLU A 206 -10.38 -3.79 13.43
N ALA A 207 -11.68 -3.77 13.72
CA ALA A 207 -12.65 -4.58 13.00
C ALA A 207 -12.71 -4.25 11.49
N ASN A 208 -12.55 -2.97 11.11
CA ASN A 208 -12.46 -2.57 9.70
C ASN A 208 -11.22 -3.18 9.04
N THR A 209 -10.06 -3.09 9.69
CA THR A 209 -8.82 -3.70 9.19
C THR A 209 -8.98 -5.21 9.03
N MET A 210 -9.55 -5.90 10.02
CA MET A 210 -9.77 -7.35 9.95
C MET A 210 -10.76 -7.73 8.83
N GLU A 211 -11.81 -6.94 8.61
CA GLU A 211 -12.74 -7.16 7.51
C GLU A 211 -12.06 -6.99 6.15
N TYR A 212 -11.24 -5.94 5.99
CA TYR A 212 -10.44 -5.73 4.79
C TYR A 212 -9.54 -6.93 4.49
N LEU A 213 -8.83 -7.42 5.51
CA LEU A 213 -7.97 -8.61 5.38
C LEU A 213 -8.78 -9.85 5.00
N TRP A 214 -9.93 -10.08 5.65
CA TRP A 214 -10.82 -11.19 5.30
C TRP A 214 -11.33 -11.11 3.86
N ARG A 215 -11.68 -9.91 3.37
CA ARG A 215 -12.09 -9.72 1.97
C ARG A 215 -10.96 -9.94 1.00
N SER A 216 -9.76 -9.48 1.33
CA SER A 216 -8.56 -9.76 0.56
C SER A 216 -8.33 -11.27 0.45
N GLU A 217 -8.45 -11.98 1.57
CA GLU A 217 -8.34 -13.44 1.63
C GLU A 217 -9.42 -14.14 0.80
N LEU A 218 -10.68 -13.69 0.92
CA LEU A 218 -11.79 -14.24 0.14
C LEU A 218 -11.60 -13.98 -1.36
N SER A 219 -11.10 -12.82 -1.75
CA SER A 219 -10.75 -12.48 -3.13
C SER A 219 -9.62 -13.36 -3.64
N ASN A 220 -8.57 -13.55 -2.84
CA ASN A 220 -7.44 -14.42 -3.14
C ASN A 220 -7.88 -15.88 -3.28
N THR A 221 -8.71 -16.37 -2.36
CA THR A 221 -9.31 -17.71 -2.42
C THR A 221 -10.20 -17.86 -3.65
N ARG A 222 -11.05 -16.88 -3.98
CA ARG A 222 -11.90 -16.89 -5.18
C ARG A 222 -11.06 -16.87 -6.46
N ARG A 223 -10.00 -16.08 -6.50
CA ARG A 223 -9.02 -16.06 -7.60
C ARG A 223 -8.29 -17.39 -7.71
N ALA A 224 -7.81 -17.94 -6.61
CA ALA A 224 -7.15 -19.24 -6.58
C ALA A 224 -8.10 -20.37 -7.02
N ALA A 225 -9.37 -20.32 -6.62
CA ALA A 225 -10.41 -21.27 -7.03
C ALA A 225 -10.80 -21.10 -8.51
N ALA A 226 -10.88 -19.86 -9.02
CA ALA A 226 -11.06 -19.58 -10.44
C ALA A 226 -9.85 -20.06 -11.26
N GLU A 227 -8.63 -19.94 -10.73
CA GLU A 227 -7.38 -20.46 -11.31
C GLU A 227 -7.25 -22.00 -11.17
N VAL A 228 -8.13 -22.68 -10.43
CA VAL A 228 -8.24 -24.15 -10.43
C VAL A 228 -9.09 -24.64 -11.61
N ASP A 229 -9.95 -23.78 -12.17
CA ASP A 229 -10.84 -24.09 -13.30
C ASP A 229 -10.39 -23.45 -14.63
N ASP A 230 -9.47 -22.48 -14.60
CA ASP A 230 -8.94 -21.87 -15.82
C ASP A 230 -7.86 -22.75 -16.47
N ASP A 231 -8.17 -23.15 -17.69
CA ASP A 231 -7.36 -23.95 -18.60
C ASP A 231 -5.93 -23.39 -18.68
N HIS A 232 -4.96 -24.30 -18.82
CA HIS A 232 -3.50 -24.04 -18.82
C HIS A 232 -3.02 -23.25 -20.05
N THR A 233 -3.80 -22.32 -20.58
CA THR A 233 -3.74 -21.81 -21.97
C THR A 233 -3.78 -20.30 -22.09
N GLN A 234 -3.57 -19.53 -21.01
CA GLN A 234 -3.37 -18.08 -21.16
C GLN A 234 -1.98 -17.79 -21.76
N HIS A 235 -1.95 -17.67 -23.08
CA HIS A 235 -0.76 -17.32 -23.84
C HIS A 235 -0.49 -15.81 -23.83
N SER A 236 0.77 -15.43 -24.07
CA SER A 236 1.14 -14.04 -24.35
C SER A 236 0.37 -13.49 -25.57
N ASP A 237 0.06 -12.20 -25.55
CA ASP A 237 -0.54 -11.51 -26.70
C ASP A 237 0.37 -11.63 -27.94
N PRO A 238 -0.20 -11.61 -29.16
CA PRO A 238 0.61 -11.61 -30.38
C PRO A 238 1.65 -10.48 -30.39
N GLY A 239 2.93 -10.86 -30.50
CA GLY A 239 4.06 -9.92 -30.53
C GLY A 239 4.75 -9.68 -29.17
N ALA A 240 4.21 -10.21 -28.08
CA ALA A 240 4.90 -10.32 -26.80
C ALA A 240 5.88 -11.52 -26.77
N PRO A 241 6.88 -11.52 -25.88
CA PRO A 241 7.72 -12.67 -25.59
C PRO A 241 6.88 -13.84 -25.07
N VAL A 242 7.30 -15.04 -25.42
CA VAL A 242 6.68 -16.29 -24.99
C VAL A 242 7.67 -17.00 -24.08
N PHE A 243 7.19 -17.51 -22.95
CA PHE A 243 8.03 -18.21 -21.99
C PHE A 243 7.43 -19.57 -21.65
N SER A 244 8.28 -20.57 -21.48
CA SER A 244 7.90 -21.86 -20.93
C SER A 244 8.45 -22.02 -19.51
N THR A 245 7.71 -22.74 -18.66
CA THR A 245 8.10 -22.96 -17.26
C THR A 245 8.20 -24.45 -16.96
N THR A 246 9.29 -24.82 -16.31
CA THR A 246 9.47 -26.15 -15.71
C THR A 246 9.76 -26.04 -14.23
N LEU A 247 9.21 -26.95 -13.43
CA LEU A 247 9.51 -27.04 -12.00
C LEU A 247 10.42 -28.24 -11.73
N GLU A 248 11.40 -28.02 -10.87
CA GLU A 248 12.23 -29.06 -10.29
C GLU A 248 11.84 -29.26 -8.83
N GLY A 249 11.57 -30.51 -8.47
CA GLY A 249 11.18 -30.87 -7.11
C GLY A 249 12.27 -30.62 -6.09
N PRO A 250 11.91 -30.62 -4.79
CA PRO A 250 12.86 -30.31 -3.74
C PRO A 250 13.88 -31.43 -3.60
N ALA A 251 15.16 -31.05 -3.52
CA ALA A 251 16.26 -31.97 -3.22
C ALA A 251 16.28 -32.39 -1.74
N GLU A 252 15.75 -31.54 -0.86
CA GLU A 252 15.64 -31.72 0.58
C GLU A 252 14.16 -31.65 0.98
N LYS A 253 13.71 -32.58 1.83
CA LYS A 253 12.30 -32.74 2.19
C LYS A 253 12.07 -32.84 3.69
N SER A 254 13.13 -32.76 4.49
CA SER A 254 13.04 -32.75 5.95
C SER A 254 12.60 -31.38 6.46
N LEU A 255 11.69 -31.37 7.43
CA LEU A 255 11.24 -30.14 8.11
C LEU A 255 12.37 -29.45 8.90
N GLY A 256 13.47 -30.14 9.17
CA GLY A 256 14.66 -29.53 9.77
C GLY A 256 15.43 -28.57 8.85
N ASN A 257 15.16 -28.61 7.54
CA ASN A 257 15.91 -27.88 6.52
C ASN A 257 14.99 -26.99 5.66
N LYS A 258 15.57 -26.18 4.77
CA LYS A 258 14.79 -25.42 3.79
C LYS A 258 14.32 -26.33 2.65
N ILE A 259 13.01 -26.36 2.38
CA ILE A 259 12.43 -27.08 1.24
C ILE A 259 12.19 -26.06 0.13
N LYS A 260 12.92 -26.20 -0.97
CA LYS A 260 12.91 -25.27 -2.09
C LYS A 260 12.41 -25.95 -3.36
N ILE A 261 11.56 -25.26 -4.11
CA ILE A 261 11.16 -25.62 -5.46
C ILE A 261 11.87 -24.67 -6.42
N VAL A 262 12.50 -25.21 -7.46
CA VAL A 262 13.15 -24.37 -8.47
C VAL A 262 12.24 -24.27 -9.68
N ALA A 263 11.82 -23.05 -10.03
CA ALA A 263 11.20 -22.77 -11.31
C ALA A 263 12.27 -22.35 -12.31
N ARG A 264 12.28 -23.00 -13.48
CA ARG A 264 13.10 -22.60 -14.62
C ARG A 264 12.18 -22.04 -15.70
N ILE A 265 12.37 -20.76 -15.99
CA ILE A 265 11.64 -19.99 -17.00
C ILE A 265 12.54 -19.81 -18.20
N THR A 266 12.09 -20.27 -19.36
CA THR A 266 12.88 -20.28 -20.60
C THR A 266 12.24 -19.35 -21.63
N LEU A 267 13.05 -18.50 -22.26
CA LEU A 267 12.58 -17.65 -23.34
C LEU A 267 12.42 -18.44 -24.63
N GLU A 268 11.19 -18.52 -25.12
CA GLU A 268 10.87 -19.07 -26.42
C GLU A 268 10.95 -18.00 -27.51
N GLY A 269 11.33 -18.40 -28.72
CA GLY A 269 11.35 -17.52 -29.90
C GLY A 269 12.75 -17.18 -30.39
N ASN A 270 12.97 -15.94 -30.83
CA ASN A 270 14.17 -15.56 -31.60
C ASN A 270 14.74 -14.17 -31.30
N LYS A 271 14.22 -13.44 -30.30
CA LYS A 271 14.72 -12.13 -29.88
C LYS A 271 15.05 -12.14 -28.39
N PRO A 272 16.12 -11.45 -27.95
CA PRO A 272 16.40 -11.28 -26.53
C PRO A 272 15.37 -10.36 -25.90
N VAL A 273 15.04 -10.61 -24.63
CA VAL A 273 14.06 -9.84 -23.86
C VAL A 273 14.62 -9.51 -22.49
N THR A 274 14.26 -8.36 -21.96
CA THR A 274 14.46 -7.99 -20.57
C THR A 274 13.11 -7.79 -19.90
N PHE A 275 12.93 -8.37 -18.71
CA PHE A 275 11.65 -8.33 -18.00
C PHE A 275 11.84 -8.20 -16.49
N HIS A 276 10.80 -7.70 -15.83
CA HIS A 276 10.75 -7.56 -14.38
C HIS A 276 10.23 -8.84 -13.72
N THR A 277 10.85 -9.26 -12.62
CA THR A 277 10.61 -10.58 -12.01
C THR A 277 9.65 -10.56 -10.81
N HIS A 278 9.28 -9.38 -10.30
CA HIS A 278 8.54 -9.21 -9.05
C HIS A 278 7.31 -10.13 -8.92
N ARG A 279 6.47 -10.20 -9.95
CA ARG A 279 5.21 -10.95 -9.90
C ARG A 279 5.38 -12.47 -9.85
N ILE A 280 6.56 -13.01 -10.16
CA ILE A 280 6.81 -14.47 -10.28
C ILE A 280 6.61 -15.19 -8.95
N ASN A 281 7.00 -14.59 -7.81
CA ASN A 281 6.80 -15.19 -6.48
C ASN A 281 5.31 -15.45 -6.19
N SER A 282 4.46 -14.47 -6.51
CA SER A 282 3.02 -14.53 -6.21
C SER A 282 2.26 -15.60 -7.00
N ALA A 283 2.88 -16.25 -7.98
CA ALA A 283 2.23 -17.22 -8.86
C ALA A 283 2.40 -18.68 -8.42
N PHE A 284 3.20 -18.97 -7.39
CA PHE A 284 3.25 -20.31 -6.83
C PHE A 284 1.99 -20.62 -6.03
N ARG A 285 1.46 -21.83 -6.18
CA ARG A 285 0.32 -22.35 -5.43
C ARG A 285 0.75 -23.62 -4.73
N LEU A 286 0.54 -23.66 -3.42
CA LEU A 286 0.83 -24.81 -2.57
C LEU A 286 -0.48 -25.48 -2.17
N PHE A 287 -0.53 -26.80 -2.25
CA PHE A 287 -1.64 -27.62 -1.80
C PHE A 287 -1.10 -28.71 -0.89
N ARG A 288 -1.84 -29.02 0.18
CA ARG A 288 -1.57 -30.13 1.11
C ARG A 288 -2.61 -31.22 0.93
N ARG A 289 -2.18 -32.45 1.16
CA ARG A 289 -3.03 -33.60 1.42
C ARG A 289 -2.48 -34.31 2.66
N GLY A 290 -3.29 -34.36 3.71
CA GLY A 290 -2.92 -34.96 4.98
C GLY A 290 -2.71 -36.46 4.89
N HIS A 291 -1.84 -36.99 5.75
CA HIS A 291 -1.66 -38.42 5.92
C HIS A 291 -2.83 -39.03 6.72
N ASP A 292 -3.76 -39.72 6.04
CA ASP A 292 -4.81 -40.62 6.58
C ASP A 292 -5.29 -40.33 8.03
N GLU A 293 -5.81 -39.13 8.30
CA GLU A 293 -6.72 -38.90 9.43
C GLU A 293 -7.81 -37.88 9.04
N PRO A 294 -9.08 -38.11 9.42
CA PRO A 294 -10.18 -37.21 9.12
C PRO A 294 -10.03 -35.96 10.00
N HIS A 295 -9.41 -34.91 9.49
CA HIS A 295 -9.44 -33.61 10.14
C HIS A 295 -10.89 -33.12 10.20
N GLY A 296 -11.40 -33.00 11.43
CA GLY A 296 -12.81 -32.81 11.75
C GLY A 296 -13.39 -31.44 11.40
N GLY A 297 -13.46 -31.14 10.10
CA GLY A 297 -14.33 -30.11 9.53
C GLY A 297 -15.35 -30.76 8.61
N GLU A 298 -16.64 -30.45 8.80
CA GLU A 298 -17.73 -31.02 8.01
C GLU A 298 -17.53 -30.78 6.50
N GLY A 299 -17.35 -31.87 5.73
CA GLY A 299 -17.69 -31.91 4.31
C GLY A 299 -16.61 -32.34 3.31
N GLY A 300 -15.34 -32.45 3.69
CA GLY A 300 -14.27 -32.87 2.77
C GLY A 300 -13.94 -34.37 2.86
N SER A 301 -14.01 -35.11 1.75
CA SER A 301 -13.42 -36.45 1.69
C SER A 301 -11.90 -36.35 1.89
N GLY A 302 -11.31 -37.16 2.77
CA GLY A 302 -9.87 -37.15 3.10
C GLY A 302 -8.88 -37.45 1.96
N ASP A 303 -9.33 -37.47 0.71
CA ASP A 303 -8.51 -37.71 -0.50
C ASP A 303 -8.36 -36.45 -1.39
N ALA A 304 -8.93 -35.30 -0.99
CA ALA A 304 -8.85 -34.07 -1.77
C ALA A 304 -7.58 -33.26 -1.46
N TRP A 305 -7.01 -32.62 -2.50
CA TRP A 305 -5.96 -31.60 -2.33
C TRP A 305 -6.58 -30.31 -1.81
N VAL A 306 -6.08 -29.79 -0.69
CA VAL A 306 -6.54 -28.55 -0.08
C VAL A 306 -5.47 -27.48 -0.29
N PRO A 307 -5.80 -26.26 -0.76
CA PRO A 307 -4.84 -25.18 -0.86
C PRO A 307 -4.28 -24.82 0.52
N CYS A 308 -3.00 -24.49 0.60
CA CYS A 308 -2.41 -23.91 1.80
C CYS A 308 -2.56 -22.40 1.71
N ASP A 309 -3.16 -21.80 2.74
CA ASP A 309 -3.22 -20.34 2.88
C ASP A 309 -1.79 -19.83 3.04
N ARG A 310 -1.37 -18.87 2.19
CA ARG A 310 -0.18 -18.08 2.52
C ARG A 310 -0.61 -17.15 3.63
N ASP A 311 0.08 -17.20 4.77
CA ASP A 311 -0.04 -16.16 5.78
C ASP A 311 0.62 -14.89 5.20
N GLU A 312 -0.10 -14.20 4.32
CA GLU A 312 0.25 -12.87 3.85
C GLU A 312 -0.10 -11.88 4.95
N THR A 313 0.52 -12.07 6.12
CA THR A 313 0.77 -10.96 7.04
C THR A 313 1.78 -10.04 6.34
N LEU A 314 1.30 -9.32 5.32
CA LEU A 314 1.95 -8.12 4.81
C LEU A 314 2.03 -7.19 6.02
N GLY A 315 3.18 -7.23 6.69
CA GLY A 315 3.49 -6.32 7.76
C GLY A 315 3.22 -4.90 7.32
N TYR A 316 2.76 -4.07 8.25
CA TYR A 316 2.51 -2.65 8.02
C TYR A 316 3.72 -1.99 7.32
N PHE A 317 3.64 -1.77 6.01
CA PHE A 317 4.60 -0.96 5.30
C PHE A 317 4.14 0.50 5.40
N ILE A 318 4.94 1.34 6.04
CA ILE A 318 4.83 2.79 5.90
C ILE A 318 5.40 3.08 4.51
N VAL A 319 4.54 3.43 3.54
CA VAL A 319 4.88 3.58 2.10
C VAL A 319 4.82 5.04 1.66
N ASP A 320 5.36 5.94 2.49
CA ASP A 320 5.25 7.40 2.27
C ASP A 320 6.42 8.00 1.45
N ASP A 321 7.46 7.21 1.17
CA ASP A 321 8.60 7.63 0.36
C ASP A 321 8.25 7.68 -1.14
N PRO A 322 8.93 8.52 -1.94
CA PRO A 322 8.72 8.60 -3.39
C PRO A 322 9.21 7.34 -4.12
N ASP A 323 8.64 7.09 -5.30
CA ASP A 323 9.07 6.02 -6.19
C ASP A 323 10.57 6.11 -6.52
N VAL A 324 11.22 4.95 -6.59
CA VAL A 324 12.65 4.83 -6.82
C VAL A 324 12.91 4.59 -8.29
N ARG A 325 13.69 5.48 -8.92
CA ARG A 325 14.15 5.29 -10.28
C ARG A 325 15.33 4.32 -10.32
N VAL A 326 15.23 3.30 -11.16
CA VAL A 326 16.25 2.25 -11.32
C VAL A 326 16.64 2.06 -12.77
N HIS A 327 17.89 1.65 -12.99
CA HIS A 327 18.38 1.25 -14.31
C HIS A 327 18.09 -0.23 -14.56
N VAL A 328 17.30 -0.51 -15.59
CA VAL A 328 16.85 -1.87 -15.94
C VAL A 328 18.02 -2.84 -16.09
N ALA A 329 19.10 -2.44 -16.76
CA ALA A 329 20.24 -3.32 -17.03
C ALA A 329 21.09 -3.68 -15.80
N ARG A 330 20.89 -3.01 -14.65
CA ARG A 330 21.77 -3.12 -13.47
C ARG A 330 21.03 -3.50 -12.19
N HIS A 331 19.70 -3.54 -12.23
CA HIS A 331 18.87 -3.83 -11.07
C HIS A 331 18.57 -5.33 -10.99
N GLU A 332 18.64 -5.90 -9.79
CA GLU A 332 18.56 -7.36 -9.58
C GLU A 332 17.20 -7.96 -9.91
N ASP A 333 16.13 -7.17 -9.81
CA ASP A 333 14.77 -7.61 -10.15
C ASP A 333 14.49 -7.68 -11.65
N PHE A 334 15.44 -7.27 -12.50
CA PHE A 334 15.33 -7.33 -13.96
C PHE A 334 16.27 -8.37 -14.53
N VAL A 335 15.73 -9.17 -15.45
CA VAL A 335 16.46 -10.28 -16.06
C VAL A 335 16.41 -10.15 -17.57
N SER A 336 17.57 -10.26 -18.20
CA SER A 336 17.71 -10.37 -19.64
C SER A 336 17.94 -11.82 -20.05
N LEU A 337 17.17 -12.31 -21.01
CA LEU A 337 17.34 -13.63 -21.62
C LEU A 337 17.54 -13.49 -23.12
N ARG A 338 18.49 -14.26 -23.68
CA ARG A 338 18.55 -14.54 -25.12
C ARG A 338 17.64 -15.73 -25.45
N PRO A 339 17.24 -15.90 -26.73
CA PRO A 339 16.40 -17.03 -27.12
C PRO A 339 16.98 -18.38 -26.72
N GLY A 340 16.18 -19.20 -26.03
CA GLY A 340 16.58 -20.50 -25.50
C GLY A 340 17.38 -20.45 -24.19
N GLU A 341 17.71 -19.27 -23.66
CA GLU A 341 18.25 -19.14 -22.31
C GLU A 341 17.13 -19.26 -21.27
N SER A 342 17.52 -19.71 -20.08
CA SER A 342 16.62 -19.84 -18.95
C SER A 342 17.11 -19.04 -17.75
N TRP A 343 16.17 -18.50 -16.99
CA TRP A 343 16.38 -17.96 -15.66
C TRP A 343 15.71 -18.85 -14.63
N THR A 344 16.27 -18.92 -13.43
CA THR A 344 15.76 -19.77 -12.35
C THR A 344 15.37 -18.95 -11.14
N TYR A 345 14.21 -19.29 -10.57
CA TYR A 345 13.72 -18.73 -9.31
C TYR A 345 13.59 -19.84 -8.26
N GLU A 346 14.04 -19.58 -7.04
CA GLU A 346 13.88 -20.50 -5.92
C GLU A 346 12.68 -20.09 -5.07
N TYR A 347 11.61 -20.87 -5.12
CA TYR A 347 10.46 -20.73 -4.21
C TYR A 347 10.73 -21.52 -2.93
N VAL A 348 10.74 -20.83 -1.79
CA VAL A 348 10.94 -21.45 -0.47
C VAL A 348 9.58 -21.86 0.09
N ALA A 349 9.23 -23.14 -0.04
CA ALA A 349 7.96 -23.65 0.46
C ALA A 349 8.01 -23.86 1.99
N HIS A 350 9.19 -24.18 2.54
CA HIS A 350 9.43 -24.35 3.98
C HIS A 350 10.81 -23.82 4.38
N GLU A 351 10.92 -23.20 5.55
CA GLU A 351 12.18 -23.00 6.28
C GLU A 351 11.97 -22.97 7.81
N PRO A 352 13.00 -23.31 8.61
CA PRO A 352 12.91 -23.27 10.07
C PRO A 352 12.62 -21.84 10.57
N GLY A 353 11.44 -21.64 11.15
CA GLY A 353 11.01 -20.34 11.70
C GLY A 353 10.00 -19.58 10.84
N GLY A 354 9.64 -20.08 9.65
CA GLY A 354 8.48 -19.61 8.88
C GLY A 354 8.62 -19.78 7.37
N ALA A 355 7.57 -20.27 6.72
CA ALA A 355 7.32 -20.26 5.28
C ALA A 355 5.90 -20.83 5.03
N ASP A 356 5.49 -20.97 3.76
CA ASP A 356 4.12 -21.26 3.31
C ASP A 356 3.54 -22.62 3.80
N PHE A 357 4.32 -23.47 4.45
CA PHE A 357 3.82 -24.70 5.05
C PHE A 357 2.93 -24.41 6.27
N PRO A 358 1.75 -25.07 6.38
CA PRO A 358 0.92 -24.95 7.57
C PRO A 358 1.67 -25.31 8.86
N ALA A 359 1.39 -24.60 9.95
CA ALA A 359 2.08 -24.78 11.23
C ALA A 359 1.93 -26.20 11.84
N ASP A 360 0.88 -26.92 11.44
CA ASP A 360 0.58 -28.29 11.85
C ASP A 360 1.12 -29.34 10.86
N THR A 361 2.03 -28.96 9.95
CA THR A 361 2.67 -29.90 9.01
C THR A 361 3.49 -30.95 9.76
N VAL A 362 3.29 -32.23 9.43
CA VAL A 362 3.99 -33.37 10.02
C VAL A 362 4.69 -34.24 8.96
N PRO A 363 5.75 -34.99 9.31
CA PRO A 363 6.33 -35.98 8.40
C PRO A 363 5.26 -36.97 7.89
N GLY A 364 5.29 -37.25 6.58
CA GLY A 364 4.29 -38.06 5.88
C GLY A 364 3.19 -37.24 5.17
N ASP A 365 3.07 -35.94 5.45
CA ASP A 365 2.19 -35.07 4.67
C ASP A 365 2.66 -34.93 3.22
N ARG A 366 1.70 -34.92 2.30
CA ARG A 366 1.98 -34.77 0.87
C ARG A 366 1.63 -33.36 0.42
N PHE A 367 2.56 -32.74 -0.30
CA PHE A 367 2.36 -31.44 -0.89
C PHE A 367 2.40 -31.50 -2.40
N ARG A 368 1.64 -30.60 -3.02
CA ARG A 368 1.68 -30.32 -4.45
C ARG A 368 1.97 -28.85 -4.63
N VAL A 369 3.01 -28.55 -5.40
CA VAL A 369 3.35 -27.18 -5.80
C VAL A 369 3.15 -27.05 -7.30
N ARG A 370 2.47 -25.99 -7.73
CA ARG A 370 2.40 -25.59 -9.14
C ARG A 370 2.74 -24.12 -9.29
N PHE A 371 3.31 -23.76 -10.42
CA PHE A 371 3.38 -22.37 -10.87
C PHE A 371 2.13 -22.11 -11.72
N ALA A 372 1.24 -21.22 -11.28
CA ALA A 372 -0.03 -20.97 -11.95
C ALA A 372 0.12 -20.22 -13.29
N GLY A 373 1.29 -19.62 -13.53
CA GLY A 373 1.49 -18.65 -14.60
C GLY A 373 1.28 -17.23 -14.10
N VAL A 374 1.86 -16.24 -14.78
CA VAL A 374 1.75 -14.84 -14.37
C VAL A 374 1.87 -13.89 -15.55
N GLU A 375 1.06 -12.82 -15.53
CA GLU A 375 1.25 -11.67 -16.42
C GLU A 375 2.35 -10.78 -15.85
N LEU A 376 3.39 -10.56 -16.65
CA LEU A 376 4.50 -9.66 -16.31
C LEU A 376 3.98 -8.21 -16.27
N ASP A 377 4.39 -7.45 -15.25
CA ASP A 377 4.08 -6.03 -15.14
C ASP A 377 4.90 -5.18 -16.12
N TRP A 378 6.13 -5.61 -16.43
CA TRP A 378 7.00 -4.91 -17.36
C TRP A 378 7.92 -5.85 -18.15
N TRP A 379 8.09 -5.54 -19.45
CA TRP A 379 9.06 -6.21 -20.34
C TRP A 379 9.41 -5.32 -21.54
N ASN A 380 10.61 -5.50 -22.10
CA ASN A 380 11.00 -4.88 -23.36
C ASN A 380 11.95 -5.79 -24.17
N TRP A 381 11.92 -5.66 -25.51
CA TRP A 381 12.83 -6.38 -26.40
C TRP A 381 14.24 -5.78 -26.32
N GLY A 382 15.24 -6.62 -26.08
CA GLY A 382 16.63 -6.23 -25.89
C GLY A 382 17.28 -7.00 -24.75
N ASP A 383 18.60 -7.17 -24.82
CA ASP A 383 19.42 -7.63 -23.70
C ASP A 383 19.82 -6.44 -22.80
N ALA A 384 20.57 -6.73 -21.73
CA ALA A 384 20.98 -5.71 -20.76
C ALA A 384 21.79 -4.59 -21.44
N GLU A 385 22.62 -4.91 -22.44
CA GLU A 385 23.36 -3.91 -23.21
C GLU A 385 22.42 -2.96 -23.98
N ALA A 386 21.37 -3.48 -24.60
CA ALA A 386 20.36 -2.66 -25.28
C ALA A 386 19.60 -1.74 -24.30
N HIS A 387 19.49 -2.13 -23.04
CA HIS A 387 18.78 -1.42 -21.99
C HIS A 387 19.68 -0.65 -21.02
N GLU A 388 20.95 -0.40 -21.35
CA GLU A 388 21.90 0.28 -20.46
C GLU A 388 21.40 1.66 -19.99
N GLN A 389 20.70 2.38 -20.87
CA GLN A 389 20.14 3.70 -20.60
C GLN A 389 18.62 3.66 -20.33
N THR A 390 18.03 2.47 -20.19
CA THR A 390 16.60 2.35 -19.87
C THR A 390 16.41 2.49 -18.36
N GLU A 391 15.62 3.48 -17.98
CA GLU A 391 15.20 3.72 -16.59
C GLU A 391 13.71 3.46 -16.44
N VAL A 392 13.33 2.91 -15.30
CA VAL A 392 11.93 2.75 -14.87
C VAL A 392 11.81 3.18 -13.41
N SER A 393 10.60 3.46 -12.96
CA SER A 393 10.32 3.76 -11.55
C SER A 393 9.62 2.55 -10.91
N LEU A 394 10.16 2.12 -9.77
CA LEU A 394 9.56 1.14 -8.86
C LEU A 394 8.97 1.87 -7.64
N PRO A 395 8.02 1.28 -6.90
CA PRO A 395 7.54 1.89 -5.67
C PRO A 395 8.67 2.06 -4.65
N CYS A 396 8.46 2.90 -3.63
CA CYS A 396 9.48 3.20 -2.63
C CYS A 396 10.01 1.98 -1.85
N PHE A 397 9.20 0.94 -1.71
CA PHE A 397 9.60 -0.34 -1.10
C PHE A 397 10.25 -1.32 -2.10
N ILE A 398 10.43 -0.92 -3.36
CA ILE A 398 11.06 -1.62 -4.51
C ILE A 398 10.31 -2.89 -4.93
N SER A 399 9.83 -3.68 -3.98
CA SER A 399 9.12 -4.94 -4.16
C SER A 399 7.65 -4.72 -4.57
N GLY A 400 7.44 -4.11 -5.73
CA GLY A 400 6.13 -3.91 -6.34
C GLY A 400 6.23 -3.71 -7.85
N ASP A 401 5.08 -3.59 -8.53
CA ASP A 401 5.03 -3.39 -9.99
C ASP A 401 5.74 -2.10 -10.44
N VAL A 402 6.26 -2.09 -11.68
CA VAL A 402 6.75 -0.87 -12.32
C VAL A 402 5.62 0.16 -12.42
N VAL A 403 5.83 1.34 -11.82
CA VAL A 403 4.85 2.43 -11.80
C VAL A 403 5.01 3.40 -12.95
N ASP A 404 6.24 3.54 -13.48
CA ASP A 404 6.56 4.36 -14.65
C ASP A 404 7.60 3.65 -15.56
N PRO A 405 7.30 3.41 -16.84
CA PRO A 405 6.06 3.77 -17.53
C PRO A 405 4.86 2.93 -17.07
N ARG A 406 3.73 3.60 -16.86
CA ARG A 406 2.48 2.93 -16.47
C ARG A 406 1.97 2.03 -17.60
N ASP A 407 1.33 0.92 -17.25
CA ASP A 407 0.74 -0.05 -18.20
C ASP A 407 1.75 -0.58 -19.23
N ASN A 408 3.01 -0.74 -18.78
CA ASN A 408 4.12 -1.16 -19.63
C ASN A 408 4.22 -0.39 -20.96
N ASP A 409 3.93 0.93 -20.93
CA ASP A 409 3.93 1.79 -22.13
C ASP A 409 2.98 1.29 -23.25
N GLY A 410 1.89 0.60 -22.87
CA GLY A 410 0.92 0.00 -23.78
C GLY A 410 1.43 -1.21 -24.57
N ARG A 411 2.54 -1.83 -24.16
CA ARG A 411 3.07 -3.04 -24.81
C ARG A 411 2.08 -4.22 -24.67
N PRO A 412 2.07 -5.17 -25.62
CA PRO A 412 1.26 -6.38 -25.50
C PRO A 412 1.56 -7.16 -24.21
N LYS A 413 0.55 -7.80 -23.64
CA LYS A 413 0.69 -8.53 -22.38
C LYS A 413 1.55 -9.78 -22.57
N ALA A 414 2.69 -9.82 -21.89
CA ALA A 414 3.54 -11.01 -21.82
C ALA A 414 3.14 -11.85 -20.60
N ARG A 415 3.03 -13.16 -20.80
CA ARG A 415 2.73 -14.12 -19.73
C ARG A 415 3.83 -15.16 -19.64
N VAL A 416 4.21 -15.48 -18.41
CA VAL A 416 4.99 -16.68 -18.12
C VAL A 416 4.00 -17.83 -17.96
N GLU A 417 4.12 -18.86 -18.78
CA GLU A 417 3.17 -19.97 -18.78
C GLU A 417 3.22 -20.77 -17.47
N GLY A 418 2.06 -21.28 -17.07
CA GLY A 418 1.94 -22.16 -15.91
C GLY A 418 2.68 -23.48 -16.09
N SER A 419 3.08 -24.08 -14.98
CA SER A 419 3.73 -25.39 -14.97
C SER A 419 2.75 -26.51 -14.65
N LYS A 420 3.12 -27.74 -14.99
CA LYS A 420 2.54 -28.91 -14.31
C LYS A 420 2.92 -28.86 -12.82
N GLY A 421 2.02 -29.37 -11.98
CA GLY A 421 2.28 -29.52 -10.55
C GLY A 421 3.30 -30.62 -10.29
N ILE A 422 4.16 -30.41 -9.29
CA ILE A 422 5.04 -31.42 -8.72
C ILE A 422 4.50 -31.86 -7.36
N GLU A 423 4.66 -33.13 -7.02
CA GLU A 423 4.25 -33.68 -5.74
C GLU A 423 5.45 -34.20 -4.98
N PHE A 424 5.45 -34.02 -3.67
CA PHE A 424 6.45 -34.60 -2.78
C PHE A 424 5.84 -34.86 -1.39
N GLU A 425 6.48 -35.75 -0.65
CA GLU A 425 6.12 -36.09 0.73
C GLU A 425 7.17 -35.50 1.66
N VAL A 426 6.75 -34.99 2.81
CA VAL A 426 7.62 -34.45 3.84
C VAL A 426 8.28 -35.58 4.60
N GLU A 427 9.61 -35.48 4.75
CA GLU A 427 10.42 -36.45 5.46
C GLU A 427 10.70 -35.99 6.91
N ALA A 428 11.10 -36.94 7.75
CA ALA A 428 11.35 -36.70 9.18
C ALA A 428 12.55 -35.79 9.46
#